data_AF-A0A975IR54-F1
#
_entry.id   AF-A0A975IR54-F1
#
_cell.length_a   1.000
_cell.length_b   1.000
_cell.length_c   1.000
_cell.angle_alpha   90.00
_cell.angle_beta   90.00
_cell.angle_gamma   90.00
#
_symmetry.space_group_name_H-M   'P 1'
#
loop_
_entity.id
_entity.type
_entity.pdbx_description
1 polymer ?
#
loop_
_entity_poly.entity_id
_entity_poly.type
_entity_poly.pdbx_seq_one_letter_code
_entity_poly.pdbx_strand_id
1 'polypeptide(L)' 'MFKDAINLIAEYPEIGKPTDNYDARIKIVRDYLIIYEIKKENIFILSIWNSRQNPEKLKVLLKK' A
#
# COMPACT_ATOMS: atom_id res chain seq x y z
N MET A 1 -10.59 -10.73 4.17
CA MET A 1 -10.48 -9.58 3.25
C MET A 1 -9.07 -8.99 3.21
N PHE A 2 -8.60 -8.26 4.25
CA PHE A 2 -7.24 -7.69 4.22
C PHE A 2 -6.15 -8.76 4.21
N LYS A 3 -6.32 -9.85 4.99
CA LYS A 3 -5.40 -11.00 4.97
C LYS A 3 -5.27 -11.59 3.57
N ASP A 4 -6.40 -11.84 2.89
CA ASP A 4 -6.40 -12.40 1.54
C ASP A 4 -5.71 -11.45 0.54
N ALA A 5 -5.95 -10.15 0.67
CA ALA A 5 -5.26 -9.14 -0.13
C ALA A 5 -3.75 -9.10 0.15
N ILE A 6 -3.32 -9.23 1.41
CA ILE A 6 -1.91 -9.29 1.80
C ILE A 6 -1.26 -10.57 1.29
N ASN A 7 -1.94 -11.72 1.35
CA ASN A 7 -1.44 -12.97 0.76
C ASN A 7 -1.24 -12.83 -0.74
N LEU A 8 -2.18 -12.18 -1.45
CA LEU A 8 -2.05 -11.90 -2.87
C LEU A 8 -0.88 -10.93 -3.16
N ILE A 9 -0.64 -9.96 -2.28
CA ILE A 9 0.55 -9.09 -2.37
C ILE A 9 1.83 -9.90 -2.13
N ALA A 10 1.84 -10.85 -1.20
CA ALA A 10 2.99 -11.71 -0.94
C ALA A 10 3.33 -12.60 -2.15
N GLU A 11 2.31 -13.14 -2.82
CA GLU A 11 2.46 -13.97 -4.02
C GLU A 11 2.81 -13.16 -5.27
N TYR A 12 2.23 -11.96 -5.41
CA TYR A 12 2.45 -11.06 -6.53
C TYR A 12 2.80 -9.65 -6.03
N PRO A 13 4.05 -9.41 -5.59
CA PRO A 13 4.45 -8.15 -4.96
C PRO A 13 4.18 -6.92 -5.84
N GLU A 14 4.25 -7.07 -7.16
CA GLU A 14 4.07 -5.98 -8.11
C GLU A 14 2.60 -5.65 -8.43
N ILE A 15 1.62 -6.38 -7.86
CA ILE A 15 0.19 -6.22 -8.15
C ILE A 15 -0.40 -4.86 -7.73
N GLY A 16 0.26 -4.16 -6.79
CA GLY A 16 -0.08 -2.80 -6.42
C GLY A 16 0.51 -1.79 -7.41
N LYS A 17 -0.18 -0.66 -7.60
CA LYS A 17 0.31 0.43 -8.46
C LYS A 17 1.51 1.10 -7.78
N PRO A 18 2.67 1.25 -8.44
CA PRO A 18 3.79 2.01 -7.89
C PRO A 18 3.41 3.48 -7.73
N THR A 19 3.92 4.13 -6.69
CA THR A 19 3.77 5.57 -6.52
C THR A 19 4.87 6.33 -7.26
N ASP A 20 4.56 7.47 -7.85
CA ASP A 20 5.51 8.21 -8.70
C ASP A 20 6.73 8.76 -7.93
N ASN A 21 6.56 9.08 -6.64
CA ASN A 21 7.55 9.83 -5.85
C ASN A 21 8.14 9.04 -4.66
N TYR A 22 7.75 7.78 -4.47
CA TYR A 22 8.16 6.96 -3.32
C TYR A 22 8.34 5.50 -3.73
N ASP A 23 9.21 4.77 -3.03
CA ASP A 23 9.40 3.32 -3.20
C ASP A 23 8.25 2.49 -2.59
N ALA A 24 7.03 3.03 -2.70
CA ALA A 24 5.80 2.45 -2.20
C ALA A 24 4.89 2.01 -3.35
N ARG A 25 3.99 1.09 -3.02
CA ARG A 25 2.95 0.56 -3.91
C ARG A 25 1.61 0.63 -3.20
N ILE A 26 0.55 0.80 -3.97
CA ILE A 26 -0.82 0.91 -3.47
C ILE A 26 -1.69 -0.19 -4.08
N LYS A 27 -2.30 -1.00 -3.21
CA LYS A 27 -3.36 -1.95 -3.58
C LYS A 27 -4.70 -1.44 -3.08
N ILE A 28 -5.65 -1.26 -3.98
CA ILE A 28 -7.03 -0.89 -3.64
C ILE A 28 -7.79 -2.14 -3.17
N VAL A 29 -8.44 -2.04 -2.01
CA VAL A 29 -9.22 -3.09 -1.36
C VAL A 29 -10.53 -2.48 -0.87
N ARG A 30 -11.55 -2.47 -1.75
CA ARG A 30 -12.80 -1.69 -1.57
C ARG A 30 -12.48 -0.22 -1.26
N ASP A 31 -12.93 0.29 -0.11
CA ASP A 31 -12.75 1.67 0.34
C ASP A 31 -11.42 1.89 1.09
N TYR A 32 -10.48 0.96 0.97
CA TYR A 32 -9.19 1.03 1.64
C TYR A 32 -8.03 0.89 0.65
N LEU A 33 -6.92 1.51 1.01
CA LEU A 33 -5.65 1.44 0.31
C LEU A 33 -4.66 0.71 1.21
N ILE A 34 -4.15 -0.44 0.77
CA ILE A 34 -2.98 -1.06 1.39
C ILE A 34 -1.75 -0.44 0.74
N ILE A 35 -0.96 0.25 1.56
CA ILE A 35 0.29 0.89 1.16
C ILE A 35 1.43 0.02 1.67
N TYR A 36 2.34 -0.36 0.77
CA TYR A 36 3.42 -1.27 1.11
C TYR A 36 4.67 -1.00 0.27
N GLU A 37 5.81 -1.46 0.77
CA GLU A 37 7.10 -1.41 0.06
C GLU A 37 7.65 -2.83 -0.11
N ILE A 38 8.41 -3.03 -1.19
CA ILE A 38 9.14 -4.28 -1.44
C ILE A 38 10.61 -3.98 -1.15
N LYS A 39 11.21 -4.67 -0.16
CA LYS A 39 12.62 -4.52 0.18
C LYS A 39 13.31 -5.87 0.27
N LYS A 40 14.21 -6.13 -0.67
CA LYS A 40 14.93 -7.41 -0.81
C LYS A 40 13.92 -8.58 -0.83
N GLU A 41 13.86 -9.35 0.24
CA GLU A 41 13.02 -10.56 0.37
C GLU A 41 11.75 -10.32 1.19
N ASN A 42 11.51 -9.08 1.63
CA ASN A 42 10.41 -8.75 2.52
C ASN A 42 9.46 -7.72 1.89
N ILE A 43 8.19 -7.84 2.26
CA ILE A 43 7.17 -6.84 1.97
C ILE A 43 6.77 -6.18 3.29
N PHE A 44 6.85 -4.85 3.32
CA PHE A 44 6.51 -4.05 4.49
C PHE A 44 5.17 -3.37 4.26
N ILE A 45 4.13 -3.78 4.99
CA ILE A 45 2.86 -3.05 5.00
C ILE A 45 3.06 -1.78 5.84
N LEU A 46 3.08 -0.62 5.18
CA LEU A 46 3.28 0.68 5.82
C LEU A 46 1.99 1.18 6.48
N SER A 47 0.86 1.01 5.80
CA SER A 47 -0.43 1.51 6.27
C SER A 47 -1.61 0.83 5.55
N ILE A 48 -2.74 0.72 6.26
CA ILE A 48 -4.05 0.43 5.66
C ILE A 48 -4.90 1.70 5.83
N TRP A 49 -5.05 2.44 4.75
CA TRP A 49 -5.65 3.77 4.74
C TRP A 49 -7.10 3.72 4.25
N ASN A 50 -8.02 4.44 4.91
CA ASN A 50 -9.39 4.57 4.42
C ASN A 50 -9.45 5.66 3.35
N SER A 51 -9.84 5.31 2.12
CA SER A 51 -9.83 6.22 0.96
C SER A 51 -10.81 7.40 1.10
N ARG A 52 -11.75 7.33 2.05
CA ARG A 52 -12.70 8.41 2.36
C ARG A 52 -12.12 9.50 3.27
N GLN A 53 -10.92 9.30 3.83
CA GLN A 53 -10.23 10.31 4.63
C GLN A 53 -9.62 11.40 3.75
N ASN A 54 -9.35 12.58 4.34
CA ASN A 54 -8.69 13.67 3.63
C ASN A 54 -7.34 13.22 3.04
N PRO A 55 -7.14 13.28 1.70
CA PRO A 55 -5.94 12.78 1.03
C PRO A 55 -4.66 13.53 1.41
N GLU A 56 -4.75 14.77 1.90
CA GLU A 56 -3.56 15.51 2.35
C GLU A 56 -2.87 14.83 3.54
N LYS A 57 -3.64 14.16 4.40
CA LYS A 57 -3.07 13.38 5.52
C LYS A 57 -2.27 12.18 5.01
N LEU A 58 -2.69 11.59 3.90
CA LEU A 58 -1.99 10.48 3.27
C LEU A 58 -0.66 10.94 2.66
N LYS A 59 -0.64 12.11 2.01
CA LYS A 59 0.60 12.69 1.48
C LYS A 59 1.65 12.90 2.57
N VAL A 60 1.24 13.32 3.78
CA VAL A 60 2.14 13.47 4.93
C VAL A 60 2.72 12.11 5.36
N LEU A 61 1.92 11.05 5.35
CA LEU A 61 2.38 9.69 5.69
C LEU A 61 3.41 9.16 4.68
N LEU A 62 3.20 9.42 3.39
CA LEU A 62 4.08 8.96 2.32
C LEU A 62 5.39 9.76 2.21
N LYS A 63 5.45 10.98 2.76
CA LYS A 63 6.64 11.87 2.71
C LYS A 63 7.77 11.52 3.68
N LYS A 64 7.57 10.54 4.57
CA LYS A 64 8.58 10.10 5.54
C LYS A 64 9.49 9.04 4.95
#